data_AF-A0A959R1N6-F1
#
_entry.id   AF-A0A959R1N6-F1
#
_cell.length_a   1.000
_cell.length_b   1.000
_cell.length_c   1.000
_cell.angle_alpha   90.00
_cell.angle_beta   90.00
_cell.angle_gamma   90.00
#
_symmetry.space_group_name_H-M   'P 1'
#
loop_
_entity.id
_entity.type
_entity.pdbx_description
1 polymer ?
#
loop_
_entity_poly.entity_id
_entity_poly.type
_entity_poly.pdbx_seq_one_letter_code
_entity_poly.pdbx_strand_id
1 'polypeptide(L)'
;MKNYEVTFIVDPVLSGDEIKATAQTYVDHLTKVGCTIVHVDEMGLQQLAYPINKRTSGVYYCIEFSSETGELIGNLELSLYRDERVMRFLTVSLDKFGVKYNKDKREGKIGSVKKKEKKASKSARPQEKERAPKSEAPVKEAPVKAEAPAKVEAPVAEAPKAEEEE
;
A
#
# COMPACT_ATOMS: atom_id res chain seq x y z
N MET A 1 -6.40 32.02 -0.77
CA MET A 1 -6.34 30.54 -0.69
C MET A 1 -6.58 30.11 0.73
N LYS A 2 -7.57 29.24 0.95
CA LYS A 2 -7.88 28.64 2.24
C LYS A 2 -7.26 27.25 2.24
N ASN A 3 -6.65 26.87 3.36
CA ASN A 3 -6.00 25.57 3.50
C ASN A 3 -6.87 24.70 4.40
N TYR A 4 -6.99 23.44 4.03
CA TYR A 4 -7.79 22.47 4.73
C TYR A 4 -6.97 21.20 4.90
N GLU A 5 -7.25 20.48 5.97
CA GLU A 5 -6.84 19.10 6.13
C GLU A 5 -8.07 18.22 6.31
N VAL A 6 -8.03 17.03 5.73
CA VAL A 6 -9.03 15.99 5.94
C VAL A 6 -8.30 14.78 6.44
N THR A 7 -8.62 14.37 7.67
CA THR A 7 -8.16 13.11 8.25
C THR A 7 -9.30 12.12 8.20
N PHE A 8 -9.06 10.94 7.64
CA PHE A 8 -10.06 9.87 7.60
C PHE A 8 -9.45 8.52 7.98
N ILE A 9 -10.33 7.66 8.49
CA ILE A 9 -10.00 6.33 8.97
C ILE A 9 -10.67 5.32 8.07
N VAL A 10 -9.87 4.45 7.45
CA VAL A 10 -10.32 3.37 6.57
C VAL A 10 -10.48 2.07 7.38
N ASP A 11 -11.48 1.24 7.06
CA ASP A 11 -11.66 -0.08 7.69
C ASP A 11 -10.40 -0.94 7.47
N PRO A 12 -9.77 -1.43 8.55
CA PRO A 12 -8.55 -2.24 8.45
C PRO A 12 -8.77 -3.65 7.88
N VAL A 13 -10.02 -4.07 7.65
CA VAL A 13 -10.34 -5.38 7.05
C VAL A 13 -10.10 -5.41 5.54
N LEU A 14 -10.05 -4.25 4.89
CA LEU A 14 -9.74 -4.14 3.48
C LEU A 14 -8.30 -4.55 3.20
N SER A 15 -8.04 -5.00 1.97
CA SER A 15 -6.68 -5.29 1.54
C SER A 15 -5.83 -4.01 1.46
N GLY A 16 -4.52 -4.13 1.66
CA GLY A 16 -3.62 -2.98 1.60
C GLY A 16 -3.68 -2.20 0.28
N ASP A 17 -3.98 -2.89 -0.82
CA ASP A 17 -4.12 -2.28 -2.14
C ASP A 17 -5.44 -1.49 -2.27
N GLU A 18 -6.55 -2.00 -1.73
CA GLU A 18 -7.82 -1.28 -1.70
C GLU A 18 -7.77 -0.03 -0.81
N ILE A 19 -7.06 -0.10 0.30
CA ILE A 19 -6.87 1.04 1.20
C ILE A 19 -6.15 2.18 0.46
N LYS A 20 -5.06 1.87 -0.24
CA LYS A 20 -4.32 2.84 -1.07
C LYS A 20 -5.16 3.36 -2.23
N ALA A 21 -5.91 2.49 -2.90
CA ALA A 21 -6.81 2.88 -3.99
C ALA A 21 -7.90 3.84 -3.51
N THR A 22 -8.42 3.65 -2.30
CA THR A 22 -9.40 4.54 -1.68
C THR A 22 -8.78 5.91 -1.43
N ALA A 23 -7.59 5.97 -0.84
CA ALA A 23 -6.87 7.24 -0.64
C ALA A 23 -6.60 7.96 -1.98
N GLN A 24 -6.15 7.22 -3.00
CA GLN A 24 -5.90 7.77 -4.34
C GLN A 24 -7.17 8.32 -4.99
N THR A 25 -8.31 7.65 -4.80
CA THR A 25 -9.61 8.11 -5.32
C THR A 25 -9.96 9.50 -4.79
N TYR A 26 -9.68 9.78 -3.52
CA TYR A 26 -9.94 11.10 -2.92
C TYR A 26 -8.91 12.16 -3.33
N VAL A 27 -7.64 11.78 -3.51
CA VAL A 27 -6.61 12.64 -4.11
C VAL A 27 -7.02 13.04 -5.53
N ASP A 28 -7.49 12.10 -6.33
CA ASP A 28 -7.93 12.36 -7.70
C ASP A 28 -9.22 13.21 -7.72
N HIS A 29 -10.15 12.95 -6.81
CA HIS A 29 -11.38 13.73 -6.67
C HIS A 29 -11.08 15.19 -6.32
N LEU A 30 -10.19 15.44 -5.35
CA LEU A 30 -9.75 16.80 -4.98
C LEU A 30 -9.07 17.51 -6.16
N THR A 31 -8.22 16.80 -6.90
CA THR A 31 -7.55 17.34 -8.08
C THR A 31 -8.54 17.71 -9.19
N LYS A 32 -9.56 16.88 -9.44
CA LYS A 32 -10.62 17.14 -10.44
C LYS A 32 -11.46 18.37 -10.13
N VAL A 33 -11.66 18.67 -8.85
CA VAL A 33 -12.40 19.85 -8.38
C VAL A 33 -11.55 21.13 -8.47
N GLY A 34 -10.24 21.01 -8.74
CA GLY A 34 -9.33 22.15 -8.86
C GLY A 34 -8.61 22.52 -7.56
N CYS A 35 -8.56 21.62 -6.58
CA CYS A 35 -7.75 21.81 -5.38
C CYS A 35 -6.27 21.53 -5.67
N THR A 36 -5.39 22.29 -5.03
CA THR A 36 -3.96 22.01 -5.03
C THR A 36 -3.61 21.16 -3.82
N ILE A 37 -3.16 19.94 -4.05
CA ILE A 37 -2.72 19.04 -2.97
C ILE A 37 -1.37 19.50 -2.46
N VAL A 38 -1.27 19.74 -1.16
CA VAL A 38 -0.04 20.16 -0.49
C VAL A 38 0.73 18.92 -0.05
N HIS A 39 0.04 17.91 0.49
CA HIS A 39 0.64 16.65 0.95
C HIS A 39 -0.40 15.59 1.27
N VAL A 40 0.06 14.36 1.23
CA VAL A 40 -0.66 13.18 1.71
C VAL A 40 0.23 12.52 2.76
N ASP A 41 -0.26 12.40 3.98
CA ASP A 41 0.40 11.75 5.11
C ASP A 41 -0.26 10.39 5.38
N GLU A 42 0.49 9.32 5.19
CA GLU A 42 0.08 7.95 5.44
C GLU A 42 0.55 7.53 6.84
N MET A 43 -0.32 7.69 7.84
CA MET A 43 0.04 7.35 9.23
C MET A 43 0.02 5.84 9.48
N GLY A 44 -0.72 5.08 8.65
CA GLY A 44 -0.83 3.63 8.74
C GLY A 44 -1.82 3.14 9.79
N LEU A 45 -1.68 1.87 10.18
CA LEU A 45 -2.56 1.21 11.13
C LEU A 45 -2.32 1.72 12.57
N GLN A 46 -3.36 2.24 13.21
CA GLN A 46 -3.35 2.65 14.61
C GLN A 46 -4.48 1.98 15.40
N GLN A 47 -4.26 1.82 16.71
CA GLN A 47 -5.26 1.29 17.63
C GLN A 47 -6.19 2.41 18.08
N LEU A 48 -7.50 2.18 17.97
CA LEU A 48 -8.52 3.14 18.39
C LEU A 48 -8.72 3.07 19.90
N ALA A 49 -8.98 4.22 20.53
CA ALA A 49 -9.27 4.27 21.97
C ALA A 49 -10.59 3.54 22.34
N TYR A 50 -11.53 3.48 21.40
CA TYR A 50 -12.80 2.78 21.52
C TYR A 50 -13.19 2.18 20.16
N PRO A 51 -13.99 1.11 20.13
CA PRO A 51 -14.35 0.47 18.88
C PRO A 51 -15.32 1.32 18.05
N ILE A 52 -15.03 1.50 16.76
CA ILE A 52 -15.91 2.12 15.77
C ILE A 52 -16.41 0.99 14.86
N ASN A 53 -17.73 0.84 14.68
CA ASN A 53 -18.31 -0.24 13.88
C ASN A 53 -17.78 -1.65 14.27
N LYS A 54 -17.52 -1.86 15.57
CA LYS A 54 -16.90 -3.10 16.12
C LYS A 54 -15.45 -3.36 15.70
N ARG A 55 -14.76 -2.38 15.09
CA ARG A 55 -13.32 -2.41 14.80
C ARG A 55 -12.55 -1.71 15.91
N THR A 56 -11.48 -2.32 16.40
CA THR A 56 -10.58 -1.76 17.44
C THR A 56 -9.34 -1.07 16.86
N SER A 57 -9.11 -1.21 15.56
CA SER A 57 -8.03 -0.59 14.82
C SER A 57 -8.57 0.13 13.59
N GLY A 58 -7.76 1.02 13.02
CA GLY A 58 -8.09 1.77 11.81
C GLY A 58 -6.83 2.23 11.09
N VAL A 59 -6.90 2.34 9.77
CA VAL A 59 -5.79 2.89 8.98
C VAL A 59 -6.04 4.38 8.73
N TYR A 60 -5.09 5.20 9.17
CA TYR A 60 -5.22 6.66 9.15
C TYR A 60 -4.53 7.26 7.92
N TYR A 61 -5.28 8.14 7.25
CA TYR A 61 -4.78 9.00 6.18
C TYR A 61 -5.11 10.45 6.50
N CYS A 62 -4.16 11.35 6.24
CA CYS A 62 -4.38 12.78 6.26
C CYS A 62 -4.02 13.39 4.91
N ILE A 63 -4.95 14.13 4.33
CA ILE A 63 -4.74 14.86 3.07
C ILE A 63 -4.81 16.35 3.38
N GLU A 64 -3.72 17.04 3.08
CA GLU A 64 -3.63 18.49 3.16
C GLU A 64 -3.78 19.09 1.77
N PHE A 65 -4.73 19.99 1.60
CA PHE A 65 -5.00 20.65 0.32
C PHE A 65 -5.34 22.13 0.50
N SER A 66 -5.06 22.88 -0.56
CA SER A 66 -5.40 24.29 -0.70
C SER A 66 -6.51 24.44 -1.71
N SER A 67 -7.49 25.29 -1.40
CA SER A 67 -8.56 25.66 -2.31
C SER A 67 -8.72 27.17 -2.40
N GLU A 68 -9.15 27.63 -3.57
CA GLU A 68 -9.53 29.02 -3.80
C GLU A 68 -10.87 29.35 -3.12
N THR A 69 -11.83 28.41 -3.18
CA THR A 69 -13.19 28.55 -2.63
C THR A 69 -13.54 27.39 -1.69
N GLY A 70 -14.25 27.66 -0.59
CA GLY A 70 -14.61 26.67 0.43
C GLY A 70 -15.83 25.80 0.12
N GLU A 71 -16.47 25.98 -1.04
CA GLU A 71 -17.75 25.35 -1.38
C GLU A 71 -17.65 23.84 -1.66
N LEU A 72 -16.45 23.34 -1.99
CA LEU A 72 -16.23 21.92 -2.28
C LEU A 72 -16.34 20.99 -1.07
N ILE A 73 -16.25 21.54 0.15
CA ILE A 73 -16.20 20.73 1.39
C ILE A 73 -17.48 19.92 1.55
N GLY A 74 -18.65 20.52 1.30
CA GLY A 74 -19.93 19.83 1.44
C GLY A 74 -20.04 18.62 0.51
N ASN A 75 -19.59 18.74 -0.74
CA ASN A 75 -19.59 17.65 -1.69
C ASN A 75 -18.56 16.56 -1.34
N LEU A 76 -17.39 16.96 -0.84
CA LEU A 76 -16.35 16.02 -0.39
C LEU A 76 -16.83 15.19 0.79
N GLU A 77 -17.42 15.84 1.80
CA GLU A 77 -17.96 15.16 2.98
C GLU A 77 -19.11 14.23 2.62
N LEU A 78 -19.96 14.63 1.68
CA LEU A 78 -21.03 13.77 1.18
C LEU A 78 -20.47 12.51 0.49
N SER A 79 -19.40 12.63 -0.29
CA SER A 79 -18.72 11.48 -0.90
C SER A 79 -18.10 10.56 0.17
N LEU A 80 -17.45 11.14 1.19
CA LEU A 80 -16.86 10.39 2.30
C LEU A 80 -17.92 9.67 3.15
N TYR A 81 -19.10 10.26 3.34
CA TYR A 81 -20.22 9.60 4.02
C TYR A 81 -20.82 8.44 3.22
N ARG A 82 -20.79 8.51 1.89
CA ARG A 82 -21.35 7.49 1.00
C ARG A 82 -20.41 6.30 0.82
N ASP A 83 -19.15 6.46 1.16
CA ASP A 83 -18.15 5.40 1.05
C ASP A 83 -18.10 4.55 2.32
N GLU A 84 -18.58 3.31 2.20
CA GLU A 84 -18.62 2.34 3.31
C GLU A 84 -17.22 1.93 3.79
N ARG A 85 -16.18 2.15 2.99
CA ARG A 85 -14.79 1.85 3.35
C ARG A 85 -14.24 2.80 4.41
N VAL A 86 -14.83 4.00 4.52
CA VAL A 86 -14.43 5.04 5.48
C VAL A 86 -15.29 4.93 6.73
N MET A 87 -14.66 4.70 7.88
CA MET A 87 -15.37 4.59 9.15
C MET A 87 -15.67 5.96 9.78
N ARG A 88 -14.74 6.89 9.66
CA ARG A 88 -14.84 8.23 10.24
C ARG A 88 -13.92 9.19 9.50
N PHE A 89 -14.33 10.45 9.43
CA PHE A 89 -13.48 11.52 8.93
C PHE A 89 -13.64 12.78 9.78
N LEU A 90 -12.69 13.69 9.65
CA LEU A 90 -12.71 15.04 10.20
C LEU A 90 -12.06 15.98 9.20
N THR A 91 -12.83 16.98 8.78
CA THR A 91 -12.33 18.10 7.99
C THR A 91 -12.01 19.27 8.91
N VAL A 92 -10.82 19.85 8.79
CA VAL A 92 -10.39 21.02 9.57
C VAL A 92 -9.94 22.13 8.63
N SER A 93 -10.38 23.36 8.92
CA SER A 93 -9.85 24.56 8.28
C SER A 93 -8.58 25.00 8.99
N LEU A 94 -7.47 25.08 8.25
CA LEU A 94 -6.18 25.49 8.78
C LEU A 94 -6.04 27.01 8.76
N ASP A 95 -5.57 27.58 9.87
CA ASP A 95 -5.20 28.98 9.97
C ASP A 95 -3.75 29.22 9.49
N LYS A 96 -3.26 30.45 9.64
CA LYS A 96 -1.88 30.81 9.26
C LYS A 96 -0.83 30.05 10.07
N PHE A 97 -1.11 29.75 11.33
CA PHE A 97 -0.18 29.08 12.23
C PHE A 97 -0.17 27.57 12.02
N GLY A 98 -1.31 26.95 11.70
CA GLY A 98 -1.45 25.54 11.36
C GLY A 98 -0.71 25.19 10.08
N VAL A 99 -0.82 26.03 9.05
CA VAL A 99 -0.04 25.84 7.81
C VAL A 99 1.46 25.93 8.07
N LYS A 100 1.88 26.88 8.91
CA LYS A 100 3.30 27.01 9.29
C LYS A 100 3.76 25.80 10.10
N TYR A 101 2.97 25.34 11.05
CA TYR A 101 3.25 24.17 11.88
C TYR A 101 3.41 22.91 11.02
N ASN A 102 2.51 22.66 10.06
CA ASN A 102 2.60 21.50 9.17
C ASN A 102 3.87 21.56 8.30
N LYS A 103 4.22 22.74 7.78
CA LYS A 103 5.48 22.95 7.05
C LYS A 103 6.71 22.69 7.94
N ASP A 104 6.76 23.30 9.12
CA ASP A 104 7.88 23.18 10.06
C ASP A 104 8.02 21.74 10.59
N LYS A 105 6.91 21.00 10.77
CA LYS A 105 6.89 19.58 11.13
C LYS A 105 7.51 18.71 10.04
N ARG A 106 7.20 18.98 8.77
CA ARG A 106 7.82 18.26 7.63
C ARG A 106 9.29 18.60 7.44
N GLU A 107 9.66 19.85 7.70
CA GLU A 107 11.05 20.31 7.69
C GLU A 107 11.86 19.81 8.91
N GLY A 108 11.21 19.10 9.85
CA GLY A 108 11.86 18.50 11.02
C GLY A 108 12.25 19.50 12.12
N LYS A 109 11.73 20.72 12.07
CA LYS A 109 11.95 21.77 13.08
C LYS A 109 11.08 21.58 14.32
N ILE A 110 9.98 20.83 14.19
CA ILE A 110 9.01 20.58 15.24
C ILE A 110 8.72 19.08 15.34
N GLY A 111 8.89 18.52 16.54
CA GLY A 111 8.70 17.09 16.83
C GLY A 111 10.00 16.29 16.72
N SER A 112 10.23 15.40 17.69
CA SER A 112 11.43 14.56 17.75
C SER A 112 11.40 13.43 16.73
N VAL A 113 11.54 13.75 15.44
CA VAL A 113 12.03 12.76 14.47
C VAL A 113 13.55 12.65 14.69
N LYS A 114 13.94 12.04 15.82
CA LYS A 114 15.28 11.47 15.96
C LYS A 114 15.37 10.37 14.90
N LYS A 115 15.89 10.74 13.73
CA LYS A 115 16.48 9.89 12.69
C LYS A 115 16.89 8.52 13.25
N LYS A 116 15.99 7.53 13.16
CA LYS A 116 16.22 6.15 13.62
C LYS A 116 16.90 5.30 12.54
N GLU A 117 17.58 5.92 11.59
CA GLU A 117 18.24 5.23 10.46
C GLU A 117 19.71 4.86 10.70
N LYS A 118 20.27 5.02 11.91
CA LYS A 118 21.69 4.66 12.19
C LYS A 118 21.93 3.50 13.16
N LYS A 119 20.93 2.66 13.47
CA LYS A 119 21.12 1.48 14.36
C LYS A 119 20.84 0.10 13.74
N ALA A 120 20.50 0.00 12.45
CA ALA A 120 20.31 -1.30 11.79
C ALA A 120 21.59 -1.87 11.15
N SER A 121 22.71 -1.13 11.06
CA SER A 121 23.94 -1.60 10.39
C SER A 121 25.03 -2.16 11.32
N LYS A 122 24.72 -2.47 12.59
CA LYS A 122 25.71 -3.02 13.56
C LYS A 122 25.30 -4.34 14.24
N SER A 123 24.45 -5.15 13.61
CA SER A 123 24.21 -6.53 14.05
C SER A 123 24.27 -7.53 12.89
N ALA A 124 25.42 -7.60 12.24
CA ALA A 124 25.85 -8.82 11.56
C ALA A 124 27.31 -9.04 11.95
N ARG A 125 27.53 -10.03 12.81
CA ARG A 125 28.84 -10.58 13.17
C ARG A 125 29.01 -11.86 12.37
N PRO A 126 29.84 -11.89 11.31
CA PRO A 126 30.32 -13.15 10.76
C PRO A 126 31.58 -13.57 11.52
N GLN A 127 31.43 -14.54 12.41
CA GLN A 127 32.51 -15.44 12.79
C GLN A 127 32.11 -16.81 12.26
N GLU A 128 32.66 -17.20 11.10
CA GLU A 128 33.19 -18.55 10.85
C GLU A 128 33.90 -18.58 9.48
N LYS A 129 35.22 -18.50 9.51
CA LYS A 129 36.11 -18.94 8.41
C LYS A 129 37.27 -19.65 9.07
N GLU A 130 37.13 -20.96 9.28
CA GLU A 130 38.25 -21.91 9.16
C GLU A 130 37.73 -23.35 9.04
N ARG A 131 37.53 -23.83 7.80
CA ARG A 131 38.16 -25.07 7.34
C ARG A 131 38.05 -25.22 5.83
N ALA A 132 39.22 -25.49 5.26
CA ALA A 132 39.54 -25.58 3.84
C ALA A 132 38.92 -26.82 3.17
N PRO A 133 38.86 -26.83 1.82
CA PRO A 133 38.13 -27.80 1.00
C PRO A 133 38.96 -29.08 0.79
N LYS A 134 38.28 -30.23 0.74
CA LYS A 134 38.87 -31.46 0.20
C LYS A 134 38.29 -31.73 -1.18
N SER A 135 39.14 -31.59 -2.18
CA SER A 135 39.06 -32.28 -3.47
C SER A 135 40.37 -33.05 -3.67
N GLU A 136 40.28 -34.37 -3.83
CA GLU A 136 41.23 -35.19 -4.63
C GLU A 136 40.66 -36.62 -4.81
N ALA A 137 40.00 -36.82 -5.97
CA ALA A 137 40.25 -37.85 -7.01
C ALA A 137 40.15 -39.40 -6.68
N PRO A 138 40.21 -40.31 -7.69
CA PRO A 138 39.08 -41.10 -8.23
C PRO A 138 39.35 -42.63 -8.31
N VAL A 139 38.43 -43.49 -8.82
CA VAL A 139 38.65 -44.67 -9.71
C VAL A 139 37.30 -45.39 -10.05
N LYS A 140 36.97 -45.44 -11.36
CA LYS A 140 36.39 -46.51 -12.25
C LYS A 140 35.32 -47.47 -11.68
N GLU A 141 34.23 -47.86 -12.35
CA GLU A 141 34.05 -48.37 -13.73
C GLU A 141 32.60 -48.21 -14.25
N ALA A 142 32.45 -48.15 -15.58
CA ALA A 142 31.19 -48.37 -16.32
C ALA A 142 31.12 -49.86 -16.78
N PRO A 143 29.95 -50.42 -17.18
CA PRO A 143 29.47 -50.15 -18.55
C PRO A 143 27.94 -50.15 -18.79
N VAL A 144 27.52 -49.19 -19.62
CA VAL A 144 26.68 -49.27 -20.85
C VAL A 144 25.72 -50.45 -21.06
N LYS A 145 24.41 -50.15 -21.26
CA LYS A 145 23.70 -50.56 -22.49
C LYS A 145 22.48 -49.66 -22.79
N ALA A 146 22.46 -49.14 -24.01
CA ALA A 146 21.39 -48.40 -24.66
C ALA A 146 20.39 -49.34 -25.35
N GLU A 147 19.12 -48.95 -25.46
CA GLU A 147 18.32 -48.94 -26.70
C GLU A 147 16.89 -48.40 -26.45
N ALA A 148 16.47 -47.43 -27.26
CA ALA A 148 15.06 -47.06 -27.52
C ALA A 148 14.46 -48.06 -28.57
N PRO A 149 13.20 -48.00 -29.07
CA PRO A 149 12.25 -46.87 -29.08
C PRO A 149 10.72 -47.18 -29.08
N ALA A 150 9.93 -46.09 -29.17
CA ALA A 150 8.70 -45.91 -29.97
C ALA A 150 7.27 -46.11 -29.39
N LYS A 151 6.41 -45.14 -29.79
CA LYS A 151 4.92 -45.16 -29.95
C LYS A 151 4.09 -45.03 -28.64
N VAL A 152 3.04 -44.21 -28.48
CA VAL A 152 1.93 -43.77 -29.36
C VAL A 152 1.25 -42.48 -28.80
N GLU A 153 0.92 -41.56 -29.73
CA GLU A 153 -0.18 -40.58 -29.84
C GLU A 153 -0.99 -40.05 -28.63
N ALA A 154 -1.04 -38.71 -28.54
CA ALA A 154 -2.28 -37.94 -28.31
C ALA A 154 -3.14 -37.97 -29.60
N PRO A 155 -4.48 -37.84 -29.56
CA PRO A 155 -5.11 -36.50 -29.63
C PRO A 155 -6.50 -36.49 -28.89
N VAL A 156 -7.41 -35.52 -28.87
CA VAL A 156 -7.84 -34.43 -29.76
C VAL A 156 -8.63 -33.42 -28.90
N ALA A 157 -8.46 -32.12 -29.14
CA ALA A 157 -9.47 -31.11 -28.89
C ALA A 157 -9.94 -30.59 -30.25
N GLU A 158 -11.23 -30.70 -30.58
CA GLU A 158 -11.91 -29.84 -31.57
C GLU A 158 -13.44 -30.02 -31.50
N ALA A 159 -14.16 -28.95 -31.14
CA ALA A 159 -15.51 -28.66 -31.65
C ALA A 159 -15.34 -27.64 -32.79
N PRO A 160 -16.33 -27.31 -33.66
CA PRO A 160 -17.76 -27.65 -33.65
C PRO A 160 -18.38 -28.00 -35.04
N LYS A 161 -19.60 -28.55 -35.09
CA LYS A 161 -20.62 -28.20 -36.10
C LYS A 161 -22.01 -28.76 -35.78
N ALA A 162 -23.02 -27.95 -36.11
CA ALA A 162 -24.46 -28.16 -35.99
C ALA A 162 -25.05 -28.97 -37.17
N GLU A 163 -26.38 -29.19 -37.12
CA GLU A 163 -27.30 -29.83 -38.11
C GLU A 163 -27.32 -31.38 -38.06
N GLU A 164 -28.42 -32.15 -38.12
CA GLU A 164 -29.90 -32.01 -38.25
C GLU A 164 -30.50 -33.45 -38.20
N GLU A 165 -31.77 -33.64 -37.75
CA GLU A 165 -32.68 -34.84 -37.83
C GLU A 165 -32.17 -36.24 -37.36
N GLU A 166 -32.88 -37.13 -36.66
CA GLU A 166 -34.30 -37.50 -36.47
C GLU A 166 -34.47 -38.11 -35.06
#